data_AF-G4MMW8-F1
#
_entry.id   AF-G4MMW8-F1
#
_cell.length_a   1.000
_cell.length_b   1.000
_cell.length_c   1.000
_cell.angle_alpha   90.00
_cell.angle_beta   90.00
_cell.angle_gamma   90.00
#
_symmetry.space_group_name_H-M   'P 1'
#
loop_
_entity.id
_entity.type
_entity.pdbx_description
1 polymer ?
#
loop_
_entity_poly.entity_id
_entity_poly.type
_entity_poly.pdbx_seq_one_letter_code
_entity_poly.pdbx_strand_id
1 'polypeptide(L)'
;MQLRPGQIDQETSRHSITIFRDDRTTLDAPKNTDKMAFVNAPNKVPYYQRFYQTAYRNHQRVWKIHPRSRYMLVPYLVGLWGGLGLSLWGLGRKAAGYNSYFGEK
;
A
#
# COMPACT_ATOMS: atom_id res chain seq x y z
N MET A 1 -17.27 -56.47 -13.97
CA MET A 1 -17.60 -55.37 -13.05
C MET A 1 -16.81 -54.14 -13.47
N GLN A 2 -17.43 -53.22 -14.21
CA GLN A 2 -16.80 -51.96 -14.63
C GLN A 2 -17.04 -50.89 -13.56
N LEU A 3 -15.97 -50.27 -13.08
CA LEU A 3 -16.04 -49.14 -12.16
C LEU A 3 -16.46 -47.89 -12.94
N ARG A 4 -17.52 -47.21 -12.48
CA ARG A 4 -18.01 -45.95 -13.06
C ARG A 4 -16.99 -44.82 -12.83
N PRO A 5 -16.47 -44.14 -13.87
CA PRO A 5 -15.63 -42.97 -13.71
C PRO A 5 -16.51 -41.80 -13.24
N GLY A 6 -16.24 -41.28 -12.03
CA GLY A 6 -17.00 -40.17 -11.43
C GLY A 6 -17.29 -40.29 -9.93
N GLN A 7 -16.82 -41.35 -9.26
CA GLN A 7 -16.92 -41.47 -7.79
C GLN A 7 -15.67 -41.02 -7.02
N ILE A 8 -14.51 -40.99 -7.67
CA ILE A 8 -13.21 -40.62 -7.05
C ILE A 8 -13.05 -39.11 -6.83
N ASP A 9 -13.79 -38.28 -7.57
CA ASP A 9 -13.60 -36.82 -7.55
C ASP A 9 -14.42 -36.12 -6.44
N GLN A 10 -15.48 -36.77 -5.94
CA GLN A 10 -16.33 -36.20 -4.87
C GLN A 10 -15.77 -36.42 -3.47
N GLU A 11 -15.00 -37.48 -3.25
CA GLU A 11 -14.45 -37.80 -1.93
C GLU A 11 -13.27 -36.86 -1.59
N THR A 12 -12.38 -36.59 -2.55
CA THR A 12 -11.26 -35.64 -2.38
C THR A 12 -11.71 -34.21 -2.09
N SER A 13 -12.90 -33.81 -2.55
CA SER A 13 -13.46 -32.47 -2.29
C SER A 13 -14.13 -32.32 -0.92
N ARG A 14 -14.48 -33.42 -0.24
CA ARG A 14 -15.08 -33.37 1.11
C ARG A 14 -14.05 -33.33 2.24
N HIS A 15 -12.82 -33.77 1.98
CA HIS A 15 -11.73 -33.74 2.97
C HIS A 15 -10.94 -32.42 3.01
N SER A 16 -11.17 -31.48 2.08
CA SER A 16 -10.46 -30.18 2.05
C SER A 16 -11.21 -29.03 2.74
N ILE A 17 -12.46 -29.23 3.17
CA ILE A 17 -13.29 -28.20 3.81
C ILE A 17 -13.21 -28.24 5.35
N THR A 18 -12.45 -29.17 5.93
CA THR A 18 -12.28 -29.30 7.39
C THR A 18 -10.98 -28.66 7.92
N ILE A 19 -10.23 -27.92 7.09
CA ILE A 19 -8.93 -27.35 7.46
C ILE A 19 -8.98 -25.86 7.83
N PHE A 20 -10.19 -25.29 8.02
CA PHE A 20 -10.37 -23.90 8.41
C PHE A 20 -11.50 -23.72 9.43
N ARG A 21 -11.41 -24.47 10.53
CA ARG A 21 -12.18 -24.20 11.75
C ARG A 21 -11.22 -24.06 12.91
N ASP A 22 -10.51 -22.94 12.94
CA ASP A 22 -9.81 -22.51 14.15
C ASP A 22 -10.87 -22.06 15.17
N ASP A 23 -11.07 -22.93 16.15
CA ASP A 23 -11.65 -22.64 17.45
C ASP A 23 -10.93 -21.44 18.09
N ARG A 24 -11.61 -20.28 18.10
CA ARG A 24 -11.21 -19.14 18.94
C ARG A 24 -12.27 -18.86 19.99
N THR A 25 -12.67 -19.89 20.71
CA THR A 25 -13.44 -19.75 21.95
C THR A 25 -12.69 -20.21 23.19
N THR A 26 -11.36 -20.35 23.13
CA THR A 26 -10.53 -20.62 24.32
C THR A 26 -10.33 -19.35 25.15
N LEU A 27 -11.29 -19.12 26.04
CA LEU A 27 -11.27 -18.16 27.15
C LEU A 27 -10.26 -18.54 28.25
N ASP A 28 -9.05 -18.94 27.87
CA ASP A 28 -8.02 -19.43 28.81
C ASP A 28 -6.68 -18.71 28.57
N ALA A 29 -6.71 -17.38 28.54
CA ALA A 29 -5.47 -16.60 28.48
C ALA A 29 -4.70 -16.77 29.82
N PRO A 30 -3.45 -17.28 29.80
CA PRO A 30 -2.65 -17.40 31.02
C PRO A 30 -2.40 -16.01 31.62
N LYS A 31 -2.78 -15.87 32.90
CA LYS A 31 -2.79 -14.66 33.75
C LYS A 31 -1.38 -14.15 34.13
N ASN A 32 -0.41 -14.28 33.23
CA ASN A 32 0.99 -13.93 33.46
C ASN A 32 1.70 -13.48 32.17
N THR A 33 1.02 -12.63 31.38
CA THR A 33 1.61 -11.86 30.26
C THR A 33 1.93 -10.43 30.71
N ASP A 34 2.78 -10.30 31.73
CA ASP A 34 3.22 -9.00 32.26
C ASP A 34 4.48 -8.44 31.54
N LYS A 35 4.77 -8.83 30.28
CA LYS A 35 6.05 -8.47 29.63
C LYS A 35 6.01 -8.05 28.15
N MET A 36 4.99 -7.31 27.71
CA MET A 36 5.05 -6.51 26.46
C MET A 36 4.41 -5.11 26.59
N ALA A 37 4.13 -4.65 27.81
CA ALA A 37 3.33 -3.44 28.03
C ALA A 37 4.19 -2.22 28.37
N PHE A 38 4.85 -1.64 27.37
CA PHE A 38 5.06 -0.18 27.39
C PHE A 38 3.98 0.56 26.59
N VAL A 39 3.34 -0.09 25.60
CA VAL A 39 2.18 0.45 24.87
C VAL A 39 1.26 -0.70 24.45
N ASN A 40 0.01 -0.69 24.91
CA ASN A 40 -1.06 -1.53 24.37
C ASN A 40 -1.53 -0.96 23.02
N ALA A 41 -0.78 -1.22 21.95
CA ALA A 41 -1.14 -0.81 20.59
C ALA A 41 -1.71 -2.00 19.81
N PRO A 42 -2.92 -1.90 19.22
CA PRO A 42 -3.49 -2.99 18.43
C PRO A 42 -2.66 -3.24 17.16
N ASN A 43 -2.62 -4.51 16.72
CA ASN A 43 -1.94 -4.88 15.48
C ASN A 43 -2.68 -4.32 14.25
N LYS A 44 -2.05 -3.36 13.59
CA LYS A 44 -2.58 -2.65 12.40
C LYS A 44 -2.27 -3.31 11.06
N VAL A 45 -1.48 -4.38 11.02
CA VAL A 45 -1.08 -5.03 9.75
C VAL A 45 -2.26 -5.56 8.93
N PRO A 46 -3.23 -6.31 9.51
CA PRO A 46 -4.36 -6.82 8.74
C PRO A 46 -5.26 -5.70 8.18
N TYR A 47 -5.35 -4.58 8.89
CA TYR A 47 -6.06 -3.38 8.43
C TYR A 47 -5.42 -2.82 7.17
N TYR A 48 -4.10 -2.58 7.19
CA TYR A 48 -3.40 -2.07 6.01
C TYR A 48 -3.44 -3.06 4.84
N GLN A 49 -3.31 -4.36 5.09
CA GLN A 49 -3.41 -5.37 4.05
C GLN A 49 -4.74 -5.30 3.30
N ARG A 50 -5.88 -5.23 4.02
CA ARG A 50 -7.20 -5.07 3.41
C ARG A 50 -7.33 -3.74 2.66
N PHE A 51 -6.84 -2.65 3.26
CA PHE A 51 -6.87 -1.32 2.66
C PHE A 51 -6.12 -1.27 1.31
N TYR A 52 -4.89 -1.79 1.27
CA TYR A 52 -4.11 -1.85 0.03
C TYR A 52 -4.71 -2.82 -0.98
N GLN A 53 -5.22 -3.99 -0.56
CA GLN A 53 -5.88 -4.94 -1.45
C GLN A 53 -7.12 -4.34 -2.13
N THR A 54 -7.95 -3.58 -1.41
CA THR A 54 -9.10 -2.87 -2.01
C THR A 54 -8.64 -1.80 -3.00
N ALA A 55 -7.57 -1.06 -2.69
CA ALA A 55 -7.03 -0.06 -3.60
C ALA A 55 -6.38 -0.66 -4.86
N TYR A 56 -5.75 -1.83 -4.74
CA TYR A 56 -5.24 -2.61 -5.89
C TYR A 56 -6.38 -3.10 -6.79
N ARG A 57 -7.50 -3.57 -6.22
CA ARG A 57 -8.70 -3.91 -7.00
C ARG A 57 -9.23 -2.72 -7.79
N ASN A 58 -9.14 -1.52 -7.21
CA ASN A 58 -9.49 -0.26 -7.88
C ASN A 58 -8.37 0.28 -8.80
N HIS A 59 -7.32 -0.50 -9.06
CA HIS A 59 -6.20 -0.19 -9.95
C HIS A 59 -5.49 1.13 -9.60
N GLN A 60 -5.55 1.53 -8.33
CA GLN A 60 -4.89 2.75 -7.88
C GLN A 60 -3.39 2.50 -7.75
N ARG A 61 -2.60 3.46 -8.24
CA ARG A 61 -1.14 3.40 -8.15
C ARG A 61 -0.69 3.51 -6.70
N VAL A 62 0.33 2.75 -6.30
CA VAL A 62 0.83 2.65 -4.91
C VAL A 62 1.09 4.01 -4.27
N TRP A 63 1.73 4.92 -5.01
CA TRP A 63 2.04 6.30 -4.61
C TRP A 63 0.82 7.21 -4.46
N LYS A 64 -0.40 6.73 -4.75
CA LYS A 64 -1.66 7.49 -4.60
C LYS A 64 -2.64 6.83 -3.63
N ILE A 65 -2.38 5.60 -3.15
CA ILE A 65 -3.34 4.81 -2.36
C ILE A 65 -3.63 5.46 -1.01
N HIS A 66 -2.60 5.93 -0.30
CA HIS A 66 -2.78 6.51 1.03
C HIS A 66 -3.24 7.98 0.94
N PRO A 67 -4.25 8.42 1.72
CA PRO A 67 -4.77 9.79 1.65
C PRO A 67 -3.71 10.85 1.94
N ARG A 68 -2.77 10.56 2.85
CA ARG A 68 -1.61 11.41 3.15
C ARG A 68 -0.71 11.65 1.93
N SER A 69 -0.68 10.72 0.97
CA SER A 69 0.23 10.80 -0.16
C SER A 69 0.00 12.06 -0.99
N ARG A 70 -1.25 12.50 -1.17
CA ARG A 70 -1.56 13.72 -1.92
C ARG A 70 -0.92 14.97 -1.30
N TYR A 71 -0.93 15.08 0.02
CA TYR A 71 -0.30 16.22 0.72
C TYR A 71 1.23 16.23 0.62
N MET A 72 1.85 15.06 0.51
CA MET A 72 3.30 14.95 0.31
C MET A 72 3.69 15.18 -1.16
N LEU A 73 2.84 14.73 -2.08
CA LEU A 73 3.16 14.77 -3.51
C LEU A 73 3.00 16.16 -4.13
N VAL A 74 2.04 16.95 -3.64
CA VAL A 74 1.80 18.32 -4.13
C VAL A 74 3.04 19.21 -4.01
N PRO A 75 3.68 19.38 -2.85
CA PRO A 75 4.86 20.24 -2.74
C PRO A 75 6.04 19.70 -3.55
N TYR A 76 6.22 18.38 -3.63
CA TYR A 76 7.25 17.76 -4.48
C TYR A 76 7.04 18.12 -5.96
N LEU A 77 5.80 18.01 -6.45
CA LEU A 77 5.49 18.28 -7.85
C LEU A 77 5.64 19.77 -8.19
N VAL A 78 5.25 20.66 -7.27
CA VAL A 78 5.44 22.12 -7.42
C VAL A 78 6.92 22.48 -7.47
N GLY A 79 7.74 21.94 -6.57
CA GLY A 79 9.17 22.19 -6.57
C GLY A 79 9.86 21.66 -7.83
N LEU A 80 9.46 20.47 -8.29
CA LEU A 80 10.03 19.86 -9.49
C LEU A 80 9.72 20.68 -10.75
N TRP A 81 8.45 20.99 -10.99
CA TRP A 81 8.08 21.79 -12.17
C TRP A 81 8.47 23.25 -12.05
N GLY A 82 8.44 23.81 -10.84
CA GLY A 82 8.89 25.16 -10.55
C GLY A 82 10.39 25.33 -10.81
N GLY A 83 11.21 24.39 -10.31
CA GLY A 83 12.65 24.37 -10.55
C GLY A 83 12.97 24.17 -12.03
N LEU A 84 12.32 23.22 -12.70
CA LEU A 84 12.51 22.99 -14.13
C LEU A 84 12.12 24.21 -14.97
N GLY A 85 10.99 24.85 -14.66
CA GLY A 85 10.57 26.09 -15.32
C GLY A 85 11.56 27.24 -15.09
N LEU A 86 12.06 27.38 -13.86
CA LEU A 86 13.06 28.39 -13.54
C LEU A 86 14.39 28.13 -14.26
N SER A 87 14.83 26.88 -14.36
CA SER A 87 16.04 26.52 -15.10
C SER A 87 15.89 26.80 -16.60
N LEU A 88 14.76 26.45 -17.21
CA LEU A 88 14.49 26.77 -18.62
C LEU A 88 14.41 28.29 -18.85
N TRP A 89 13.83 29.03 -17.91
CA TRP A 89 13.81 30.50 -17.96
C TRP A 89 15.21 31.10 -17.91
N GLY A 90 16.06 30.63 -16.98
CA GLY A 90 17.45 31.05 -16.88
C GLY A 90 18.26 30.73 -18.14
N LEU A 91 18.09 29.52 -18.69
CA LEU A 91 18.74 29.11 -19.94
C LEU A 91 18.29 29.96 -21.13
N GLY A 92 16.97 30.20 -21.28
CA GLY A 92 16.43 31.04 -22.35
C GLY A 92 16.94 32.47 -22.29
N ARG A 93 16.97 33.07 -21.09
CA ARG A 93 17.58 34.38 -20.87
C ARG A 93 19.07 34.39 -21.17
N LYS A 94 19.81 33.36 -20.76
CA LYS A 94 21.25 33.26 -21.02
C LYS A 94 21.55 33.15 -22.51
N ALA A 95 20.75 32.39 -23.25
CA ALA A 95 20.83 32.31 -24.71
C ALA A 95 20.54 33.66 -25.38
N ALA A 96 19.65 34.48 -24.81
CA ALA A 96 19.36 35.84 -25.27
C ALA A 96 20.38 36.90 -24.79
N GLY A 97 21.45 36.49 -24.10
CA GLY A 97 22.55 37.36 -23.68
C GLY A 97 22.39 38.04 -22.31
N TYR A 98 21.33 37.75 -21.56
CA TYR A 98 21.14 38.32 -20.22
C TYR A 98 22.01 37.60 -19.18
N ASN A 99 22.63 38.35 -18.28
CA ASN A 99 23.55 37.80 -17.27
C ASN A 99 22.88 37.38 -15.97
N SER A 100 21.64 37.78 -15.74
CA SER A 100 20.90 37.48 -14.50
C SER A 100 19.45 37.06 -14.77
N TYR A 101 18.85 36.40 -13.77
CA TYR A 101 17.48 35.91 -13.85
C TYR A 101 16.42 37.02 -13.94
N PHE A 102 16.72 38.21 -13.40
CA PHE A 102 15.76 39.31 -13.25
C PHE A 102 16.31 40.70 -13.63
N GLY A 103 17.58 40.82 -14.03
CA GLY A 103 18.18 42.10 -14.41
C GLY A 103 18.09 42.39 -15.90
N GLU A 104 18.23 43.67 -16.26
CA GLU A 104 18.47 44.10 -17.64
C GLU A 104 19.84 43.60 -18.15
N LYS A 105 20.00 43.64 -19.47
CA LYS A 105 21.07 42.97 -20.25
C LYS A 105 22.46 43.19 -19.69
#